data_AF-A0A8T4SXP0-F1
#
_entry.id   AF-A0A8T4SXP0-F1
#
_cell.length_a   1.000
_cell.length_b   1.000
_cell.length_c   1.000
_cell.angle_alpha   90.00
_cell.angle_beta   90.00
_cell.angle_gamma   90.00
#
_symmetry.space_group_name_H-M   'P 1'
#
loop_
_entity.id
_entity.type
_entity.pdbx_description
1 polymer ?
#
loop_
_entity_poly.entity_id
_entity_poly.type
_entity_poly.pdbx_seq_one_letter_code
_entity_poly.pdbx_strand_id
1 'polypeptide(L)'
;MKFKTNTLFLVNTIIFLTVFIIHLLRLIFQTSLIAGSFPIPMWLSVAALVLLGYLIWQNWTSIAKRTGKTWIALFLGLFIVDLIFVAFYYAYGIEFLEIKGNMYLYAGLFDLIVIGILWYYLKK
;
A
#
# COMPACT_ATOMS: atom_id res chain seq x y z
N MET A 1 -8.27 19.27 -13.93
CA MET A 1 -9.28 18.52 -13.14
C MET A 1 -9.09 18.87 -11.67
N LYS A 2 -10.07 19.53 -11.00
CA LYS A 2 -9.96 19.85 -9.55
C LYS A 2 -10.42 18.64 -8.75
N PHE A 3 -9.49 17.91 -8.14
CA PHE A 3 -9.84 16.86 -7.19
C PHE A 3 -10.46 17.48 -5.93
N LYS A 4 -11.44 16.81 -5.33
CA LYS A 4 -11.97 17.22 -4.03
C LYS A 4 -10.88 17.01 -2.98
N THR A 5 -10.71 17.98 -2.09
CA THR A 5 -9.64 17.97 -1.06
C THR A 5 -9.62 16.67 -0.23
N ASN A 6 -10.79 16.16 0.16
CA ASN A 6 -10.90 14.88 0.88
C ASN A 6 -10.40 13.67 0.06
N THR A 7 -10.62 13.67 -1.26
CA THR A 7 -10.15 12.61 -2.14
C THR A 7 -8.63 12.63 -2.23
N LEU A 8 -8.01 13.82 -2.30
CA LEU A 8 -6.55 13.95 -2.30
C LEU A 8 -5.93 13.44 -0.99
N PHE A 9 -6.49 13.83 0.15
CA PHE A 9 -6.00 13.32 1.44
C PHE A 9 -6.12 11.80 1.54
N LEU A 10 -7.23 11.22 1.06
CA LEU A 10 -7.40 9.77 1.05
C LEU A 10 -6.37 9.07 0.16
N VAL A 11 -6.14 9.55 -1.06
CA VAL A 11 -5.15 8.99 -1.98
C VAL A 11 -3.74 9.09 -1.39
N ASN A 12 -3.39 10.24 -0.81
CA ASN A 12 -2.09 10.41 -0.14
C ASN A 12 -1.94 9.45 1.04
N THR A 13 -3.00 9.25 1.84
CA THR A 13 -3.00 8.26 2.92
C THR A 13 -2.75 6.86 2.39
N ILE A 14 -3.41 6.44 1.29
CA ILE A 14 -3.19 5.12 0.68
C ILE A 14 -1.71 4.95 0.31
N ILE A 15 -1.14 5.90 -0.44
CA ILE A 15 0.25 5.83 -0.90
C ILE A 15 1.22 5.78 0.28
N PHE A 16 1.07 6.69 1.25
CA PHE A 16 1.99 6.72 2.39
C PHE A 16 1.84 5.49 3.28
N LEU A 17 0.63 4.97 3.44
CA LEU A 17 0.38 3.75 4.21
C LEU A 17 1.01 2.53 3.54
N THR A 18 0.93 2.40 2.22
CA THR A 18 1.65 1.34 1.48
C THR A 18 3.16 1.42 1.74
N VAL A 19 3.77 2.60 1.55
CA VAL A 19 5.21 2.77 1.73
C VAL A 19 5.61 2.53 3.20
N PHE A 20 4.79 2.98 4.15
CA PHE A 20 4.98 2.73 5.58
C PHE A 20 4.98 1.22 5.89
N ILE A 21 4.01 0.47 5.35
CA ILE A 21 3.94 -0.98 5.53
C ILE A 21 5.18 -1.66 4.95
N ILE A 22 5.65 -1.27 3.76
CA ILE A 22 6.88 -1.83 3.16
C ILE A 22 8.09 -1.61 4.07
N HIS A 23 8.28 -0.39 4.59
CA HIS A 23 9.39 -0.11 5.51
C HIS A 23 9.25 -0.83 6.86
N LEU A 24 8.02 -1.03 7.33
CA LEU A 24 7.74 -1.77 8.56
C LEU A 24 8.08 -3.25 8.38
N LEU A 25 7.64 -3.87 7.29
CA LEU A 25 7.97 -5.26 6.95
C LEU A 25 9.48 -5.43 6.80
N ARG A 26 10.16 -4.47 6.16
CA ARG A 26 11.63 -4.47 6.06
C ARG A 26 12.31 -4.51 7.44
N LEU A 27 11.80 -3.76 8.42
CA LEU A 27 12.34 -3.76 9.78
C LEU A 27 12.04 -5.06 10.53
N ILE A 28 10.83 -5.61 10.38
CA ILE A 28 10.42 -6.85 11.05
C ILE A 28 11.24 -8.04 10.52
N PHE A 29 11.35 -8.16 9.20
CA PHE A 29 12.04 -9.29 8.54
C PHE A 29 13.54 -9.03 8.33
N GLN A 30 14.07 -7.89 8.79
CA GLN A 30 15.47 -7.51 8.62
C GLN A 30 15.95 -7.59 7.15
N THR A 31 15.06 -7.23 6.21
CA THR A 31 15.32 -7.38 4.77
C THR A 31 16.39 -6.40 4.30
N SER A 32 17.48 -6.92 3.74
CA SER A 32 18.50 -6.10 3.10
C SER A 32 17.99 -5.54 1.77
N LEU A 33 18.22 -4.25 1.55
CA LEU A 33 17.84 -3.55 0.33
C LEU A 33 19.09 -2.88 -0.25
N ILE A 34 19.40 -3.18 -1.50
CA ILE A 34 20.53 -2.58 -2.23
C ILE A 34 19.94 -1.83 -3.41
N ALA A 35 20.28 -0.54 -3.52
CA ALA A 35 19.90 0.30 -4.66
C ALA A 35 21.15 0.55 -5.52
N GLY A 36 21.25 -0.14 -6.66
CA GLY A 36 22.47 -0.13 -7.47
C GLY A 36 23.64 -0.77 -6.71
N SER A 37 24.67 0.02 -6.39
CA SER A 37 25.82 -0.42 -5.58
C SER A 37 25.77 0.07 -4.12
N PHE A 38 24.69 0.76 -3.72
CA PHE A 38 24.58 1.37 -2.40
C PHE A 38 23.65 0.56 -1.50
N PRO A 39 24.14 -0.05 -0.40
CA PRO A 39 23.29 -0.71 0.57
C PRO A 39 22.50 0.35 1.36
N ILE A 40 21.18 0.22 1.39
CA ILE A 40 20.32 1.15 2.11
C ILE A 40 20.38 0.83 3.60
N PRO A 41 20.88 1.70 4.48
CA PRO A 41 20.96 1.40 5.90
C PRO A 41 19.57 1.25 6.56
N MET A 42 19.50 0.48 7.64
CA MET A 42 18.22 0.15 8.30
C MET A 42 17.58 1.37 8.99
N TRP A 43 18.40 2.30 9.50
CA TRP A 43 17.90 3.52 10.16
C TRP A 43 17.05 4.41 9.23
N LEU A 44 17.28 4.34 7.91
CA LEU A 44 16.43 5.04 6.94
C LEU A 44 15.00 4.50 6.92
N SER A 45 14.79 3.20 7.14
CA SER A 45 13.43 2.67 7.32
C SER A 45 12.78 3.22 8.58
N VAL A 46 13.53 3.35 9.68
CA VAL A 46 13.01 3.93 10.93
C VAL A 46 12.60 5.38 10.71
N ALA A 47 13.44 6.18 10.04
CA ALA A 47 13.13 7.56 9.68
C ALA A 47 11.89 7.64 8.77
N ALA A 48 11.79 6.75 7.77
CA ALA A 48 10.63 6.66 6.89
C ALA A 48 9.33 6.34 7.67
N LEU A 49 9.37 5.41 8.64
CA LEU A 49 8.21 5.11 9.48
C LEU A 49 7.75 6.34 10.27
N VAL A 50 8.66 7.08 10.90
CA VAL A 50 8.29 8.27 11.68
C VAL A 50 7.66 9.34 10.78
N LEU A 51 8.30 9.65 9.64
CA LEU A 51 7.82 10.67 8.71
C LEU A 51 6.48 10.28 8.08
N LEU A 52 6.37 9.06 7.54
CA LEU A 52 5.15 8.59 6.90
C LEU A 52 4.03 8.41 7.91
N GLY A 53 4.32 7.89 9.11
CA GLY A 53 3.33 7.80 10.19
C GLY A 53 2.73 9.15 10.54
N TYR A 54 3.56 10.19 10.66
CA TYR A 54 3.10 11.56 10.86
C TYR A 54 2.26 12.07 9.69
N LEU A 55 2.69 11.87 8.45
CA LEU A 55 1.94 12.32 7.27
C LEU A 55 0.60 11.59 7.08
N ILE A 56 0.55 10.28 7.35
CA ILE A 56 -0.67 9.48 7.38
C ILE A 56 -1.63 10.06 8.42
N TRP A 57 -1.14 10.34 9.64
CA TRP A 57 -1.94 10.94 10.69
C TRP A 57 -2.52 12.29 10.26
N GLN A 58 -1.69 13.20 9.74
CA GLN A 58 -2.14 14.53 9.27
C GLN A 58 -3.18 14.44 8.17
N ASN A 59 -2.97 13.59 7.16
CA ASN A 59 -3.94 13.38 6.08
C ASN A 59 -5.25 12.80 6.63
N TRP A 60 -5.16 11.79 7.51
CA TRP A 60 -6.32 11.12 8.07
C TRP A 60 -7.18 12.03 8.96
N THR A 61 -6.55 12.91 9.75
CA THR A 61 -7.26 13.92 10.55
C THR A 61 -7.85 15.04 9.71
N SER A 62 -7.28 15.31 8.52
CA SER A 62 -7.77 16.34 7.60
C SER A 62 -8.98 15.89 6.77
N ILE A 63 -9.33 14.60 6.77
CA ILE A 63 -10.54 14.09 6.10
C ILE A 63 -11.77 14.45 6.94
N ALA A 64 -12.56 15.40 6.43
CA ALA A 64 -13.71 15.96 7.14
C ALA A 64 -14.78 14.93 7.56
N LYS A 65 -14.96 13.85 6.79
CA LYS A 65 -15.94 12.80 7.07
C LYS A 65 -15.32 11.41 6.91
N ARG A 66 -15.10 10.72 8.04
CA ARG A 66 -14.61 9.34 8.12
C ARG A 66 -15.79 8.38 8.24
N THR A 67 -16.54 8.22 7.15
CA THR A 67 -17.70 7.31 7.08
C THR A 67 -17.25 5.89 6.72
N GLY A 68 -18.15 4.91 6.80
CA GLY A 68 -17.89 3.56 6.29
C GLY A 68 -17.42 3.55 4.82
N LYS A 69 -17.97 4.44 3.98
CA LYS A 69 -17.52 4.59 2.58
C LYS A 69 -16.08 5.07 2.46
N THR A 70 -15.61 5.94 3.36
CA THR A 70 -14.21 6.37 3.40
C THR A 70 -13.27 5.21 3.74
N TRP A 71 -13.64 4.38 4.71
CA TRP A 71 -12.88 3.17 5.05
C TRP A 71 -12.87 2.16 3.91
N ILE A 72 -14.02 1.88 3.29
CA ILE A 72 -14.11 0.99 2.12
C ILE A 72 -13.20 1.51 1.00
N ALA A 73 -13.21 2.81 0.72
CA ALA A 73 -12.34 3.40 -0.29
C ALA A 73 -10.84 3.32 0.07
N LEU A 74 -10.48 3.46 1.35
CA LEU A 74 -9.12 3.23 1.84
C LEU A 74 -8.66 1.80 1.56
N PHE A 75 -9.43 0.81 2.01
CA PHE A 75 -9.09 -0.60 1.81
C PHE A 75 -9.06 -0.98 0.33
N LEU A 76 -10.06 -0.53 -0.45
CA LEU A 76 -10.07 -0.72 -1.89
C LEU A 76 -8.80 -0.18 -2.54
N GLY A 77 -8.36 1.02 -2.15
CA GLY A 77 -7.12 1.60 -2.62
C GLY A 77 -5.89 0.77 -2.26
N LEU A 78 -5.81 0.26 -1.03
CA LEU A 78 -4.70 -0.61 -0.60
C LEU A 78 -4.65 -1.90 -1.42
N PHE A 79 -5.78 -2.57 -1.64
CA PHE A 79 -5.84 -3.78 -2.46
C PHE A 79 -5.51 -3.52 -3.94
N ILE A 80 -5.92 -2.37 -4.49
CA ILE A 80 -5.52 -1.98 -5.85
C ILE A 80 -4.00 -1.82 -5.94
N VAL A 81 -3.40 -1.17 -4.95
CA VAL A 81 -1.94 -0.99 -4.91
C VAL A 81 -1.23 -2.32 -4.73
N ASP A 82 -1.72 -3.19 -3.86
CA ASP A 82 -1.17 -4.54 -3.65
C ASP A 82 -1.22 -5.39 -4.93
N LEU A 83 -2.35 -5.38 -5.64
CA LEU A 83 -2.51 -6.05 -6.93
C LEU A 83 -1.49 -5.56 -7.98
N ILE A 84 -1.16 -4.26 -7.97
CA ILE A 84 -0.11 -3.71 -8.85
C ILE A 84 1.26 -4.28 -8.48
N PHE A 85 1.59 -4.40 -7.19
CA PHE A 85 2.83 -5.03 -6.74
C PHE A 85 2.89 -6.51 -7.09
N VAL A 86 1.79 -7.25 -6.88
CA VAL A 86 1.68 -8.67 -7.26
C VAL A 86 1.90 -8.84 -8.76
N ALA A 87 1.26 -8.03 -9.59
CA ALA A 87 1.45 -8.06 -11.04
C ALA A 87 2.90 -7.71 -11.44
N PHE A 88 3.51 -6.74 -10.78
CA PHE A 88 4.91 -6.37 -10.98
C PHE A 88 5.85 -7.53 -10.62
N TYR A 89 5.72 -8.14 -9.44
CA TYR A 89 6.56 -9.27 -9.03
C TYR A 89 6.43 -10.46 -9.96
N TYR A 90 5.19 -10.78 -10.39
CA TYR A 90 4.95 -11.83 -11.38
C TYR A 90 5.64 -11.53 -12.72
N ALA A 91 5.48 -10.31 -13.25
CA ALA A 91 6.03 -9.92 -14.55
C ALA A 91 7.56 -9.95 -14.60
N TYR A 92 8.23 -9.65 -13.48
CA TYR A 92 9.69 -9.61 -13.39
C TYR A 92 10.30 -10.85 -12.73
N GLY A 93 9.50 -11.85 -12.36
CA GLY A 93 9.98 -13.07 -11.71
C GLY A 93 10.66 -12.83 -10.36
N ILE A 94 10.25 -11.77 -9.64
CA ILE A 94 10.81 -11.40 -8.33
C ILE A 94 10.19 -12.31 -7.27
N GLU A 95 11.02 -12.90 -6.41
CA GLU A 95 10.56 -13.64 -5.24
C GLU A 95 10.45 -12.71 -4.03
N PHE A 96 9.31 -12.75 -3.34
CA PHE A 96 9.05 -11.94 -2.14
C PHE A 96 8.30 -12.77 -1.11
N LEU A 97 8.85 -12.86 0.11
CA LEU A 97 8.27 -13.65 1.22
C LEU A 97 7.91 -15.09 0.81
N GLU A 98 8.83 -15.78 0.11
CA GLU A 98 8.65 -17.16 -0.38
C GLU A 98 7.54 -17.34 -1.45
N ILE A 99 6.88 -16.26 -1.86
CA ILE A 99 5.92 -16.26 -2.96
C ILE A 99 6.70 -16.21 -4.27
N LYS A 100 6.42 -17.14 -5.19
CA LYS A 100 7.08 -17.21 -6.50
C LYS A 100 6.18 -17.77 -7.60
N GLY A 101 6.47 -17.39 -8.84
CA GLY A 101 5.83 -17.92 -10.05
C GLY A 101 4.30 -17.83 -9.98
N ASN A 102 3.63 -18.96 -10.18
CA ASN A 102 2.16 -19.03 -10.22
C ASN A 102 1.48 -18.70 -8.88
N MET A 103 2.21 -18.64 -7.75
CA MET A 103 1.65 -18.20 -6.47
C MET A 103 1.12 -16.76 -6.55
N TYR A 104 1.74 -15.90 -7.34
CA TYR A 104 1.26 -14.54 -7.58
C TYR A 104 -0.08 -14.49 -8.33
N LEU A 105 -0.41 -15.49 -9.15
CA LEU A 105 -1.71 -15.56 -9.82
C LEU A 105 -2.83 -15.80 -8.80
N TYR A 106 -2.60 -16.66 -7.80
CA TYR A 106 -3.58 -16.90 -6.73
C TYR A 106 -3.75 -15.66 -5.84
N ALA A 107 -2.66 -14.97 -5.51
CA ALA A 107 -2.72 -13.69 -4.78
C ALA A 107 -3.51 -12.64 -5.55
N GLY A 108 -3.22 -12.47 -6.85
CA GLY A 108 -3.93 -11.50 -7.69
C GLY A 108 -5.42 -11.84 -7.88
N LEU A 109 -5.77 -13.12 -7.98
CA LEU A 109 -7.19 -13.54 -8.02
C LEU A 109 -7.92 -13.21 -6.71
N PHE A 110 -7.27 -13.42 -5.57
CA PHE A 110 -7.81 -13.03 -4.27
C PHE A 110 -8.05 -11.52 -4.20
N ASP A 111 -7.07 -10.71 -4.60
CA ASP A 111 -7.19 -9.25 -4.61
C ASP A 111 -8.34 -8.79 -5.49
N LEU A 112 -8.48 -9.36 -6.70
CA LEU A 112 -9.57 -9.04 -7.61
C LEU A 112 -10.96 -9.32 -7.01
N ILE A 113 -11.11 -10.43 -6.28
CA ILE A 113 -12.35 -10.76 -5.58
C ILE A 113 -12.63 -9.72 -4.48
N VAL A 114 -11.65 -9.41 -3.64
CA VAL A 114 -11.80 -8.43 -2.57
C VAL A 114 -12.12 -7.03 -3.13
N ILE A 115 -11.42 -6.61 -4.17
CA ILE A 115 -11.67 -5.35 -4.90
C ILE A 115 -13.12 -5.32 -5.42
N GLY A 116 -13.59 -6.40 -6.04
CA GLY A 116 -14.96 -6.51 -6.55
C GLY A 116 -16.01 -6.35 -5.44
N ILE A 117 -15.79 -7.00 -4.29
CA ILE A 117 -16.66 -6.91 -3.11
C ILE A 117 -16.67 -5.48 -2.55
N LEU A 118 -15.50 -4.89 -2.33
CA LEU A 118 -15.38 -3.53 -1.77
C LEU A 118 -15.98 -2.49 -2.71
N TRP A 119 -15.77 -2.64 -4.03
CA TRP A 119 -16.36 -1.76 -5.03
C TRP A 119 -17.89 -1.83 -5.03
N TYR A 120 -18.47 -3.04 -4.93
CA TYR A 120 -19.91 -3.22 -4.82
C TYR A 120 -20.49 -2.48 -3.61
N TYR A 121 -19.87 -2.62 -2.43
CA TYR A 121 -20.31 -1.92 -1.22
C TYR A 121 -20.09 -0.40 -1.27
N LEU A 122 -19.08 0.07 -2.02
CA LEU A 122 -18.84 1.50 -2.20
C LEU A 122 -19.94 2.17 -3.05
N LYS A 123 -20.50 1.43 -4.02
CA LYS A 123 -21.53 1.90 -4.95
C LYS A 123 -22.94 1.87 -4.37
N LYS A 124 -23.22 0.97 -3.43
CA LYS A 124 -24.47 0.95 -2.66
C LYS A 124 -24.58 2.16 -1.74
#